data_AF-A0A1E5SU25-F1
#
_entry.id   AF-A0A1E5SU25-F1
#
_cell.length_a   1.000
_cell.length_b   1.000
_cell.length_c   1.000
_cell.angle_alpha   90.00
_cell.angle_beta   90.00
_cell.angle_gamma   90.00
#
_symmetry.space_group_name_H-M   'P 1'
#
loop_
_entity.id
_entity.type
_entity.pdbx_description
1 polymer ?
#
loop_
_entity_poly.entity_id
_entity_poly.type
_entity_poly.pdbx_seq_one_letter_code
_entity_poly.pdbx_strand_id
1 'polypeptide(L)'
;MEGTIDISPALFRDIAITISLLLLATYAVSRIVFPKMFAATYDFSKFLNFKLKDEFGSNLRLLSTESFYFTLILSASLSFVLLILIYGLNQIGEAAFVSWLIPTGFWAGLLIWLGVTASFQLIFLIKYLFIALVGVLFNLPASTSRHFQEVQSLNNCFVLAVTLVCTVVIYSNFMIPQILINGIIIVTLIYLLYRSLNIYLKLEQLKLYSKLYIFSYLCSTEIIPAIVGIKLLT
;
A
#
# COMPACT_ATOMS: atom_id res chain seq x y z
N MET A 1 -27.47 -2.05 -23.84
CA MET A 1 -27.03 -3.46 -23.85
C MET A 1 -25.52 -3.45 -23.72
N GLU A 2 -25.02 -3.25 -22.52
CA GLU A 2 -23.59 -3.43 -22.23
C GLU A 2 -23.33 -4.92 -22.12
N GLY A 3 -22.55 -5.45 -23.06
CA GLY A 3 -22.07 -6.82 -22.96
C GLY A 3 -21.18 -6.92 -21.73
N THR A 4 -21.61 -7.67 -20.74
CA THR A 4 -20.76 -8.14 -19.66
C THR A 4 -19.63 -8.92 -20.31
N ILE A 5 -18.43 -8.33 -20.35
CA ILE A 5 -17.23 -9.02 -20.78
C ILE A 5 -16.95 -10.06 -19.68
N ASP A 6 -17.43 -11.28 -19.88
CA ASP A 6 -17.20 -12.40 -18.98
C ASP A 6 -15.72 -12.77 -19.04
N ILE A 7 -14.95 -12.26 -18.07
CA ILE A 7 -13.60 -12.76 -17.83
C ILE A 7 -13.75 -14.22 -17.39
N SER A 8 -13.16 -15.14 -18.16
CA SER A 8 -13.13 -16.54 -17.74
C SER A 8 -12.43 -16.63 -16.36
N PRO A 9 -13.09 -17.20 -15.33
CA PRO A 9 -12.53 -17.24 -13.97
C PRO A 9 -11.19 -17.98 -13.89
N ALA A 10 -10.97 -18.93 -14.79
CA ALA A 10 -9.69 -19.61 -14.94
C ALA A 10 -8.55 -18.65 -15.35
N LEU A 11 -8.78 -17.78 -16.34
CA LEU A 11 -7.77 -16.84 -16.83
C LEU A 11 -7.33 -15.85 -15.75
N PHE A 12 -8.28 -15.28 -15.00
CA PHE A 12 -7.93 -14.39 -13.89
C PHE A 12 -7.10 -15.12 -12.83
N ARG A 13 -7.51 -16.34 -12.47
CA ARG A 13 -6.80 -17.15 -11.48
C ARG A 13 -5.37 -17.43 -11.92
N ASP A 14 -5.15 -17.83 -13.17
CA ASP A 14 -3.80 -18.14 -13.67
C ASP A 14 -2.89 -16.91 -13.67
N ILE A 15 -3.43 -15.74 -14.01
CA ILE A 15 -2.73 -14.45 -13.92
C ILE A 15 -2.39 -14.13 -12.47
N ALA A 16 -3.37 -14.24 -11.56
CA ALA A 16 -3.19 -13.92 -10.14
C ALA A 16 -2.19 -14.87 -9.46
N ILE A 17 -2.23 -16.17 -9.78
CA ILE A 17 -1.24 -17.16 -9.34
C ILE A 17 0.16 -16.76 -9.82
N THR A 18 0.31 -16.42 -11.10
CA THR A 18 1.59 -16.02 -11.67
C THR A 18 2.16 -14.77 -10.98
N ILE A 19 1.33 -13.74 -10.78
CA ILE A 19 1.73 -12.52 -10.08
C ILE A 19 2.13 -12.83 -8.64
N SER A 20 1.34 -13.65 -7.93
CA SER A 20 1.63 -14.01 -6.54
C SER A 20 2.98 -14.74 -6.42
N LEU A 21 3.29 -15.65 -7.36
CA LEU A 21 4.55 -16.38 -7.38
C LEU A 21 5.73 -15.44 -7.64
N LEU A 22 5.57 -14.49 -8.57
CA LEU A 22 6.58 -13.47 -8.85
C LEU A 22 6.82 -12.56 -7.64
N LEU A 23 5.76 -12.13 -6.94
CA LEU A 23 5.86 -11.34 -5.72
C LEU A 23 6.57 -12.12 -4.61
N LEU A 24 6.18 -13.37 -4.34
CA LEU A 24 6.82 -14.21 -3.33
C LEU A 24 8.29 -14.47 -3.62
N ALA A 25 8.63 -14.74 -4.88
CA ALA A 25 10.02 -14.85 -5.32
C ALA A 25 10.79 -13.54 -5.09
N THR A 26 10.18 -12.39 -5.40
CA THR A 26 10.77 -11.07 -5.16
C THR A 26 11.01 -10.81 -3.67
N TYR A 27 10.05 -11.17 -2.80
CA TYR A 27 10.22 -11.11 -1.35
C TYR A 27 11.36 -12.00 -0.85
N ALA A 28 11.46 -13.23 -1.37
CA ALA A 28 12.54 -14.15 -1.03
C ALA A 28 13.92 -13.58 -1.44
N VAL A 29 14.03 -13.06 -2.67
CA VAL A 29 15.26 -12.41 -3.16
C VAL A 29 15.59 -11.18 -2.30
N SER A 30 14.59 -10.36 -1.95
CA SER A 30 14.77 -9.17 -1.11
C SER A 30 15.37 -9.51 0.25
N ARG A 31 14.92 -10.62 0.86
CA ARG A 31 15.44 -11.10 2.14
C ARG A 31 16.91 -11.51 2.06
N ILE A 32 17.35 -12.05 0.92
CA ILE A 32 18.72 -12.52 0.71
C ILE A 32 19.65 -11.36 0.33
N VAL A 33 19.23 -10.50 -0.60
CA VAL A 33 20.06 -9.40 -1.14
C VAL A 33 20.15 -8.23 -0.17
N PHE A 34 19.05 -7.90 0.51
CA PHE A 34 18.96 -6.73 1.41
C PHE A 34 18.49 -7.11 2.83
N PRO A 35 19.15 -8.04 3.55
CA PRO A 35 18.64 -8.60 4.80
C PRO A 35 18.40 -7.56 5.89
N LYS A 36 19.29 -6.55 6.01
CA LYS A 36 19.15 -5.48 7.01
C LYS A 36 17.95 -4.58 6.72
N MET A 37 17.80 -4.14 5.47
CA MET A 37 16.67 -3.30 5.06
C MET A 37 15.36 -4.07 5.07
N PHE A 38 15.37 -5.35 4.71
CA PHE A 38 14.22 -6.24 4.80
C PHE A 38 13.74 -6.37 6.24
N ALA A 39 14.63 -6.72 7.18
CA ALA A 39 14.30 -6.83 8.60
C ALA A 39 13.77 -5.51 9.17
N ALA A 40 14.34 -4.39 8.74
CA ALA A 40 13.90 -3.08 9.19
C ALA A 40 12.57 -2.62 8.56
N THR A 41 12.27 -3.03 7.32
CA THR A 41 11.04 -2.66 6.60
C THR A 41 9.86 -3.51 7.05
N TYR A 42 10.07 -4.83 7.22
CA TYR A 42 9.06 -5.83 7.58
C TYR A 42 9.07 -6.20 9.06
N ASP A 43 9.20 -5.19 9.93
CA ASP A 43 9.16 -5.37 11.38
C ASP A 43 7.72 -5.16 11.91
N PHE A 44 7.01 -6.27 12.12
CA PHE A 44 5.66 -6.25 12.69
C PHE A 44 5.60 -5.72 14.12
N SER A 45 6.72 -5.68 14.85
CA SER A 45 6.75 -5.09 16.20
C SER A 45 6.41 -3.59 16.17
N LYS A 46 6.63 -2.90 15.03
CA LYS A 46 6.27 -1.50 14.83
C LYS A 46 4.76 -1.23 14.87
N PHE A 47 3.92 -2.26 14.67
CA PHE A 47 2.47 -2.14 14.84
C PHE A 47 2.05 -2.04 16.29
N LEU A 48 2.87 -2.49 17.24
CA LEU A 48 2.53 -2.45 18.67
C LEU A 48 3.38 -1.43 19.42
N ASN A 49 4.54 -1.07 18.87
CA ASN A 49 5.45 -0.10 19.43
C ASN A 49 5.06 1.34 19.03
N PHE A 50 4.39 2.03 19.94
CA PHE A 50 4.15 3.47 19.85
C PHE A 50 5.34 4.32 20.28
N LYS A 51 6.36 3.72 20.92
CA LYS A 51 7.55 4.43 21.35
C LYS A 51 8.48 4.70 20.17
N LEU A 52 9.01 5.92 20.11
CA LEU A 52 10.14 6.25 19.26
C LEU A 52 11.33 5.36 19.62
N LYS A 53 11.78 4.56 18.66
CA LYS A 53 13.12 3.95 18.71
C LYS A 53 14.07 4.90 18.00
N ASP A 54 15.18 5.26 18.62
CA ASP A 54 16.21 6.16 18.04
C ASP A 54 17.02 5.49 16.91
N GLU A 55 16.55 4.38 16.36
CA GLU A 55 17.35 3.49 15.50
C GLU A 55 17.53 3.94 14.05
N PHE A 56 16.95 5.07 13.65
CA PHE A 56 17.27 5.66 12.35
C PHE A 56 18.01 6.98 12.53
N GLY A 57 19.33 6.83 12.68
CA GLY A 57 20.28 7.90 12.42
C GLY A 57 19.96 8.58 11.09
N SER A 58 20.07 9.91 11.11
CA SER A 58 19.63 10.89 10.11
C SER A 58 20.17 10.75 8.67
N ASN A 59 20.73 9.60 8.28
CA ASN A 59 21.48 9.41 7.05
C ASN A 59 20.87 8.40 6.05
N LEU A 60 19.71 7.80 6.34
CA LEU A 60 19.00 7.09 5.27
C LEU A 60 18.46 8.11 4.28
N ARG A 61 19.17 8.25 3.16
CA ARG A 61 18.65 8.96 1.98
C ARG A 61 17.35 8.26 1.58
N LEU A 62 16.22 8.95 1.74
CA LEU A 62 14.89 8.48 1.31
C LEU A 62 14.84 8.07 -0.17
N LEU A 63 15.72 8.67 -0.97
CA LEU A 63 15.92 8.36 -2.40
C LEU A 63 17.08 7.37 -2.63
N SER A 64 17.42 6.57 -1.63
CA SER A 64 18.35 5.46 -1.81
C SER A 64 17.73 4.42 -2.75
N THR A 65 18.59 3.73 -3.51
CA THR A 65 18.17 2.68 -4.43
C THR A 65 17.40 1.58 -3.68
N GLU A 66 17.77 1.29 -2.44
CA GLU A 66 17.10 0.33 -1.57
C GLU A 66 15.69 0.80 -1.19
N SER A 67 15.53 2.05 -0.76
CA SER A 67 14.20 2.60 -0.44
C SER A 67 13.27 2.62 -1.66
N PHE A 68 13.81 2.95 -2.84
CA PHE A 68 13.05 2.90 -4.08
C PHE A 68 12.60 1.47 -4.41
N TYR A 69 13.49 0.48 -4.25
CA TYR A 69 13.19 -0.93 -4.47
C TYR A 69 12.08 -1.46 -3.55
N PHE A 70 12.13 -1.20 -2.23
CA PHE A 70 11.06 -1.62 -1.33
C PHE A 70 9.75 -0.89 -1.58
N THR A 71 9.81 0.35 -2.08
CA THR A 71 8.61 1.08 -2.54
C THR A 71 8.02 0.45 -3.80
N LEU A 72 8.85 -0.03 -4.72
CA LEU A 72 8.40 -0.76 -5.89
C LEU A 72 7.69 -2.07 -5.52
N ILE A 73 8.24 -2.83 -4.56
CA ILE A 73 7.60 -4.05 -4.05
C ILE A 73 6.24 -3.74 -3.41
N LEU A 74 6.17 -2.68 -2.60
CA LEU A 74 4.91 -2.22 -2.03
C LEU A 74 3.88 -1.88 -3.12
N SER A 75 4.29 -1.11 -4.13
CA SER A 75 3.44 -0.72 -5.27
C SER A 75 2.94 -1.95 -6.04
N ALA A 76 3.82 -2.93 -6.26
CA ALA A 76 3.50 -4.18 -6.97
C ALA A 76 2.49 -5.04 -6.19
N SER A 77 2.65 -5.08 -4.87
CA SER A 77 1.77 -5.82 -3.97
C SER A 77 0.41 -5.15 -3.80
N LEU A 78 0.38 -3.81 -3.70
CA LEU A 78 -0.87 -3.03 -3.72
C LEU A 78 -1.62 -3.21 -5.04
N SER A 79 -0.91 -3.19 -6.17
CA SER A 79 -1.51 -3.47 -7.47
C SER A 79 -2.16 -4.85 -7.52
N PHE A 80 -1.49 -5.87 -6.99
CA PHE A 80 -2.04 -7.22 -6.91
C PHE A 80 -3.32 -7.27 -6.04
N VAL A 81 -3.29 -6.69 -4.84
CA VAL A 81 -4.47 -6.61 -3.95
C VAL A 81 -5.61 -5.85 -4.62
N LEU A 82 -5.32 -4.75 -5.31
CA LEU A 82 -6.32 -3.96 -6.03
C LEU A 82 -6.99 -4.79 -7.14
N LEU A 83 -6.21 -5.51 -7.96
CA LEU A 83 -6.77 -6.35 -9.03
C LEU A 83 -7.68 -7.45 -8.49
N ILE A 84 -7.32 -8.04 -7.33
CA ILE A 84 -8.16 -9.01 -6.62
C ILE A 84 -9.47 -8.41 -6.17
N LEU A 85 -9.43 -7.22 -5.56
CA LEU A 85 -10.64 -6.52 -5.11
C LEU A 85 -11.55 -6.17 -6.28
N ILE A 86 -10.99 -5.64 -7.37
CA ILE A 86 -11.74 -5.28 -8.57
C ILE A 86 -12.41 -6.51 -9.18
N TYR A 87 -11.67 -7.60 -9.33
CA TYR A 87 -12.22 -8.83 -9.87
C TYR A 87 -13.31 -9.41 -8.96
N GLY A 88 -13.07 -9.44 -7.65
CA GLY A 88 -14.03 -9.90 -6.66
C GLY A 88 -15.33 -9.08 -6.64
N LEU A 89 -15.22 -7.75 -6.71
CA LEU A 89 -16.38 -6.85 -6.76
C LEU A 89 -17.17 -6.99 -8.08
N ASN A 90 -16.48 -7.21 -9.20
CA ASN A 90 -17.12 -7.47 -10.49
C ASN A 90 -17.94 -8.78 -10.47
N GLN A 91 -17.47 -9.82 -9.76
CA GLN A 91 -18.25 -11.07 -9.59
C GLN A 91 -19.57 -10.86 -8.86
N ILE A 92 -19.67 -9.84 -8.00
CA ILE A 92 -20.86 -9.55 -7.19
C ILE A 92 -21.80 -8.56 -7.93
N GLY A 93 -21.37 -8.01 -9.08
CA GLY A 93 -22.17 -7.05 -9.86
C GLY A 93 -22.30 -5.68 -9.20
N GLU A 94 -21.51 -5.39 -8.17
CA GLU A 94 -21.62 -4.17 -7.36
C GLU A 94 -20.83 -2.97 -7.92
N ALA A 95 -20.10 -3.12 -9.03
CA ALA A 95 -19.24 -2.05 -9.52
C ALA A 95 -19.11 -1.99 -11.05
N ALA A 96 -19.43 -0.82 -11.61
CA ALA A 96 -19.09 -0.43 -12.98
C ALA A 96 -17.63 0.05 -13.01
N PHE A 97 -16.69 -0.87 -13.19
CA PHE A 97 -15.28 -0.52 -13.28
C PHE A 97 -14.85 -0.05 -14.67
N VAL A 98 -13.72 0.64 -14.71
CA VAL A 98 -13.11 1.09 -15.97
C VAL A 98 -12.73 -0.12 -16.81
N SER A 99 -13.28 -0.19 -18.02
CA SER A 99 -13.16 -1.34 -18.94
C SER A 99 -11.72 -1.76 -19.25
N TRP A 100 -10.72 -0.87 -19.07
CA TRP A 100 -9.31 -1.20 -19.31
C TRP A 100 -8.66 -2.06 -18.21
N LEU A 101 -9.26 -2.19 -17.02
CA LEU A 101 -8.74 -3.07 -15.95
C LEU A 101 -9.19 -4.53 -16.09
N ILE A 102 -10.05 -4.82 -17.07
CA ILE A 102 -10.56 -6.16 -17.35
C ILE A 102 -9.57 -6.86 -18.30
N PRO A 103 -8.84 -7.90 -17.85
CA PRO A 103 -7.87 -8.58 -18.69
C PRO A 103 -8.58 -9.38 -19.79
N THR A 104 -8.25 -9.09 -21.05
CA THR A 104 -8.71 -9.87 -22.22
C THR A 104 -7.84 -11.09 -22.50
N GLY A 105 -6.65 -11.15 -21.92
CA GLY A 105 -5.65 -12.20 -22.14
C GLY A 105 -4.66 -12.28 -20.98
N PHE A 106 -3.92 -13.40 -20.90
CA PHE A 106 -2.92 -13.61 -19.86
C PHE A 106 -1.85 -12.51 -19.81
N TRP A 107 -1.23 -12.23 -20.96
CA TRP A 107 -0.22 -11.17 -21.09
C TRP A 107 -0.79 -9.78 -20.84
N ALA A 108 -2.04 -9.55 -21.27
CA ALA A 108 -2.72 -8.29 -21.02
C ALA A 108 -2.90 -8.05 -19.51
N GLY A 109 -3.29 -9.07 -18.74
CA GLY A 109 -3.40 -8.93 -17.28
C GLY A 109 -2.07 -8.68 -16.58
N LEU A 110 -0.97 -9.31 -17.04
CA LEU A 110 0.36 -9.00 -16.52
C LEU A 110 0.78 -7.55 -16.84
N LEU A 111 0.50 -7.05 -18.05
CA LEU A 111 0.77 -5.66 -18.42
C LEU A 111 -0.10 -4.68 -17.63
N ILE A 112 -1.38 -4.99 -17.39
CA ILE A 112 -2.26 -4.18 -16.53
C ILE A 112 -1.68 -4.12 -15.12
N TRP A 113 -1.25 -5.25 -14.56
CA TRP A 113 -0.60 -5.29 -13.24
C TRP A 113 0.67 -4.43 -13.20
N LEU A 114 1.54 -4.52 -14.20
CA LEU A 114 2.73 -3.66 -14.29
C LEU A 114 2.37 -2.18 -14.44
N GLY A 115 1.35 -1.85 -15.24
CA GLY A 115 0.89 -0.47 -15.42
C GLY A 115 0.30 0.14 -14.13
N VAL A 116 -0.50 -0.64 -13.40
CA VAL A 116 -1.06 -0.23 -12.10
C VAL A 116 0.06 -0.14 -11.05
N THR A 117 1.03 -1.04 -11.08
CA THR A 117 2.25 -0.97 -10.23
C THR A 117 3.02 0.34 -10.48
N ALA A 118 3.28 0.69 -11.74
CA ALA A 118 3.95 1.94 -12.11
C ALA A 118 3.14 3.17 -11.66
N SER A 119 1.80 3.10 -11.77
CA SER A 119 0.89 4.15 -11.32
C SER A 119 0.97 4.35 -9.80
N PHE A 120 0.94 3.27 -9.01
CA PHE A 120 1.13 3.34 -7.57
C PHE A 120 2.51 3.88 -7.19
N GLN A 121 3.57 3.47 -7.89
CA GLN A 121 4.91 3.98 -7.66
C GLN A 121 4.97 5.50 -7.86
N LEU A 122 4.35 6.01 -8.92
CA LEU A 122 4.26 7.44 -9.19
C LEU A 122 3.45 8.16 -8.12
N ILE A 123 2.33 7.59 -7.66
CA ILE A 123 1.53 8.15 -6.55
C ILE A 123 2.36 8.24 -5.27
N PHE A 124 3.18 7.25 -4.93
CA PHE A 124 4.07 7.31 -3.76
C PHE A 124 5.11 8.42 -3.89
N LEU A 125 5.68 8.63 -5.08
CA LEU A 125 6.63 9.72 -5.35
C LEU A 125 5.96 11.10 -5.20
N ILE A 126 4.75 11.28 -5.76
CA ILE A 126 3.96 12.51 -5.58
C ILE A 126 3.64 12.73 -4.11
N LYS A 127 3.22 11.68 -3.39
CA LYS A 127 2.91 11.76 -1.96
C LYS A 127 4.15 12.18 -1.16
N TYR A 128 5.32 11.61 -1.48
CA TYR A 128 6.57 12.02 -0.85
C TYR A 128 6.87 13.51 -1.08
N LEU A 129 6.76 13.98 -2.32
CA LEU A 129 6.98 15.39 -2.66
C LEU A 129 5.99 16.30 -1.91
N PHE A 130 4.73 15.91 -1.83
CA PHE A 130 3.70 16.64 -1.08
C PHE A 130 4.02 16.73 0.41
N ILE A 131 4.38 15.62 1.05
CA ILE A 131 4.78 15.60 2.47
C ILE A 131 6.03 16.47 2.68
N ALA A 132 6.98 16.47 1.75
CA ALA A 132 8.16 17.32 1.80
C ALA A 132 7.82 18.81 1.72
N LEU A 133 6.97 19.21 0.77
CA LEU A 133 6.52 20.60 0.62
C LEU A 133 5.77 21.10 1.86
N VAL A 134 4.83 20.29 2.36
CA VAL A 134 4.09 20.62 3.59
C VAL A 134 5.03 20.64 4.80
N GLY A 135 5.98 19.71 4.87
CA GLY A 135 7.01 19.69 5.91
C GLY A 135 7.85 20.98 5.95
N VAL A 136 8.20 21.54 4.80
CA VAL A 136 8.88 22.84 4.72
C VAL A 136 7.96 23.97 5.19
N LEU A 137 6.70 23.99 4.76
CA LEU A 137 5.72 25.00 5.14
C LEU A 137 5.51 25.09 6.67
N PHE A 138 5.54 23.95 7.35
CA PHE A 138 5.39 23.86 8.81
C PHE A 138 6.72 23.91 9.58
N ASN A 139 7.86 24.11 8.90
CA ASN A 139 9.20 24.10 9.50
C ASN A 139 9.54 22.78 10.25
N LEU A 140 9.16 21.64 9.64
CA LEU A 140 9.32 20.26 10.13
C LEU A 140 10.26 19.38 9.26
N PRO A 141 11.33 19.89 8.62
CA PRO A 141 12.04 19.13 7.57
C PRO A 141 12.68 17.83 8.08
N ALA A 142 13.17 17.81 9.33
CA ALA A 142 13.74 16.60 9.94
C ALA A 142 12.69 15.52 10.23
N SER A 143 11.45 15.92 10.53
CA SER A 143 10.34 15.01 10.82
C SER A 143 9.71 14.42 9.55
N THR A 144 9.80 15.12 8.42
CA THR A 144 9.25 14.68 7.12
C THR A 144 9.79 13.32 6.69
N SER A 145 11.13 13.14 6.74
CA SER A 145 11.75 11.88 6.35
C SER A 145 11.30 10.72 7.21
N ARG A 146 11.22 10.98 8.52
CA ARG A 146 10.80 9.99 9.50
C ARG A 146 9.33 9.62 9.31
N HIS A 147 8.46 10.61 9.10
CA HIS A 147 7.04 10.38 8.79
C HIS A 147 6.90 9.45 7.59
N PHE A 148 7.57 9.77 6.47
CA PHE A 148 7.45 8.98 5.26
C PHE A 148 7.96 7.54 5.46
N GLN A 149 9.11 7.35 6.10
CA GLN A 149 9.68 6.03 6.37
C GLN A 149 8.77 5.18 7.27
N GLU A 150 8.19 5.77 8.31
CA GLU A 150 7.27 5.07 9.22
C GLU A 150 5.98 4.67 8.50
N VAL A 151 5.38 5.58 7.72
CA VAL A 151 4.22 5.28 6.86
C VAL A 151 4.56 4.13 5.91
N GLN A 152 5.72 4.19 5.27
CA GLN A 152 6.13 3.21 4.27
C GLN A 152 6.38 1.83 4.88
N SER A 153 7.02 1.76 6.05
CA SER A 153 7.27 0.49 6.75
C SER A 153 5.97 -0.15 7.24
N LEU A 154 5.05 0.64 7.81
CA LEU A 154 3.72 0.14 8.20
C LEU A 154 2.94 -0.37 6.99
N ASN A 155 2.92 0.39 5.89
CA ASN A 155 2.22 -0.04 4.67
C ASN A 155 2.82 -1.33 4.10
N ASN A 156 4.15 -1.47 4.11
CA ASN A 156 4.83 -2.69 3.67
C ASN A 156 4.38 -3.93 4.44
N CYS A 157 4.37 -3.87 5.77
CA CYS A 157 3.94 -4.99 6.59
C CYS A 157 2.45 -5.31 6.42
N PHE A 158 1.59 -4.28 6.40
CA PHE A 158 0.15 -4.45 6.22
C PHE A 158 -0.16 -5.09 4.86
N VAL A 159 0.40 -4.54 3.79
CA VAL A 159 0.18 -5.04 2.43
C VAL A 159 0.79 -6.42 2.25
N LEU A 160 1.93 -6.73 2.87
CA LEU A 160 2.48 -8.09 2.87
C LEU A 160 1.48 -9.08 3.50
N ALA A 161 0.91 -8.76 4.66
CA ALA A 161 -0.07 -9.61 5.32
C ALA A 161 -1.33 -9.82 4.46
N VAL A 162 -1.88 -8.74 3.89
CA VAL A 162 -3.04 -8.82 2.98
C VAL A 162 -2.70 -9.62 1.72
N THR A 163 -1.52 -9.41 1.13
CA THR A 163 -1.04 -10.14 -0.05
C THR A 163 -0.94 -11.64 0.23
N LEU A 164 -0.45 -12.04 1.40
CA LEU A 164 -0.39 -13.44 1.82
C LEU A 164 -1.80 -14.05 1.94
N VAL A 165 -2.74 -13.35 2.59
CA VAL A 165 -4.13 -13.80 2.70
C VAL A 165 -4.77 -13.96 1.32
N CYS A 166 -4.65 -12.94 0.46
CA CYS A 166 -5.11 -12.97 -0.92
C CYS A 166 -4.54 -14.15 -1.71
N THR A 167 -3.24 -14.40 -1.55
CA THR A 167 -2.55 -15.50 -2.21
C THR A 167 -3.13 -16.84 -1.76
N VAL A 168 -3.23 -17.09 -0.46
CA VAL A 168 -3.81 -18.33 0.09
C VAL A 168 -5.24 -18.56 -0.42
N VAL A 169 -6.04 -17.50 -0.51
CA VAL A 169 -7.42 -17.60 -1.03
C VAL A 169 -7.42 -18.02 -2.50
N ILE A 170 -6.59 -17.39 -3.34
CA ILE A 170 -6.51 -17.73 -4.78
C ILE A 170 -6.11 -19.18 -5.00
N TYR A 171 -5.19 -19.72 -4.18
CA TYR A 171 -4.78 -21.13 -4.29
C TYR A 171 -5.85 -22.10 -3.78
N SER A 172 -6.69 -21.68 -2.82
CA SER A 172 -7.67 -22.56 -2.18
C SER A 172 -9.06 -22.54 -2.84
N ASN A 173 -9.42 -21.45 -3.50
CA ASN A 173 -10.78 -21.24 -4.01
C ASN A 173 -10.79 -20.90 -5.51
N PHE A 174 -11.82 -21.37 -6.22
CA PHE A 174 -12.04 -21.00 -7.62
C PHE A 174 -12.69 -19.62 -7.77
N MET A 175 -13.47 -19.19 -6.78
CA MET A 175 -14.13 -17.89 -6.72
C MET A 175 -13.72 -17.14 -5.46
N ILE A 176 -13.73 -15.81 -5.52
CA ILE A 176 -13.33 -14.99 -4.39
C ILE A 176 -14.53 -14.83 -3.46
N PRO A 177 -14.44 -15.28 -2.20
CA PRO A 177 -15.59 -15.22 -1.31
C PRO A 177 -15.88 -13.77 -0.91
N GLN A 178 -17.14 -13.35 -0.96
CA GLN A 178 -17.56 -11.96 -0.65
C GLN A 178 -17.13 -11.52 0.76
N ILE A 179 -17.14 -12.43 1.73
CA ILE A 179 -16.68 -12.17 3.10
C ILE A 179 -15.23 -11.69 3.14
N LEU A 180 -14.37 -12.19 2.24
CA LEU A 180 -12.98 -11.76 2.15
C LEU A 180 -12.87 -10.34 1.61
N ILE A 181 -13.60 -10.01 0.55
CA ILE A 181 -13.58 -8.68 -0.07
C ILE A 181 -14.02 -7.64 0.97
N ASN A 182 -15.15 -7.89 1.62
CA ASN A 182 -15.66 -7.04 2.70
C ASN A 182 -14.67 -6.95 3.87
N GLY A 183 -14.07 -8.09 4.24
CA GLY A 183 -13.04 -8.15 5.28
C GLY A 183 -11.82 -7.29 4.94
N ILE A 184 -11.28 -7.39 3.72
CA ILE A 184 -10.13 -6.60 3.27
C ILE A 184 -10.48 -5.10 3.29
N ILE A 185 -11.66 -4.71 2.80
CA ILE A 185 -12.11 -3.31 2.80
C ILE A 185 -12.20 -2.77 4.24
N ILE A 186 -12.90 -3.47 5.13
CA ILE A 186 -13.09 -3.06 6.53
C ILE A 186 -11.74 -2.99 7.26
N VAL A 187 -10.91 -4.03 7.12
CA VAL A 187 -9.58 -4.08 7.74
C VAL A 187 -8.67 -2.97 7.22
N THR A 188 -8.75 -2.64 5.92
CA THR A 188 -8.00 -1.52 5.32
C THR A 188 -8.46 -0.18 5.89
N LEU A 189 -9.77 0.04 6.06
CA LEU A 189 -10.29 1.26 6.68
C LEU A 189 -9.82 1.41 8.13
N ILE A 190 -9.91 0.34 8.93
CA ILE A 190 -9.41 0.32 10.32
C ILE A 190 -7.90 0.59 10.33
N TYR A 191 -7.14 -0.02 9.43
CA TYR A 191 -5.71 0.18 9.29
C TYR A 191 -5.35 1.64 8.97
N LEU A 192 -6.08 2.32 8.07
CA LEU A 192 -5.82 3.72 7.73
C LEU A 192 -6.01 4.66 8.92
N LEU A 193 -7.05 4.43 9.73
CA LEU A 193 -7.28 5.17 10.97
C LEU A 193 -6.18 4.88 12.00
N TYR A 194 -5.87 3.59 12.21
CA TYR A 194 -4.82 3.14 13.12
C TYR A 194 -3.45 3.75 12.78
N ARG A 195 -3.06 3.71 11.50
CA ARG A 195 -1.80 4.28 10.99
C ARG A 195 -1.72 5.78 11.28
N SER A 196 -2.81 6.50 11.06
CA SER A 196 -2.87 7.95 11.32
C SER A 196 -2.67 8.26 12.81
N LEU A 197 -3.31 7.49 13.69
CA LEU A 197 -3.11 7.59 15.13
C LEU A 197 -1.67 7.25 15.55
N ASN A 198 -1.07 6.19 14.98
CA ASN A 198 0.30 5.77 15.30
C ASN A 198 1.32 6.89 14.97
N ILE A 199 1.17 7.52 13.80
CA ILE A 199 2.06 8.63 13.39
C ILE A 199 1.87 9.85 14.28
N TYR A 200 0.61 10.18 14.62
CA TYR A 200 0.33 11.29 15.55
C TYR A 200 1.07 11.10 16.89
N LEU A 201 0.96 9.92 17.50
CA LEU A 201 1.62 9.60 18.76
C LEU A 201 3.14 9.67 18.67
N LYS A 202 3.73 9.21 17.55
CA LYS A 202 5.18 9.30 17.31
C LYS A 202 5.64 10.75 17.13
N LEU A 203 4.90 11.56 16.37
CA LEU A 203 5.25 12.97 16.19
C LEU A 203 5.12 13.77 17.50
N GLU A 204 4.12 13.46 18.34
CA GLU A 204 3.96 14.11 19.65
C GLU A 204 5.15 13.84 20.58
N GLN A 205 5.69 12.62 20.56
CA GLN A 205 6.84 12.23 21.39
C GLN A 205 8.12 12.99 21.08
N LEU A 206 8.25 13.57 19.87
CA LEU A 206 9.42 14.39 19.54
C LEU A 206 9.48 15.68 20.37
N LYS A 207 8.37 16.14 20.98
CA LYS A 207 8.28 17.36 21.83
C LYS A 207 8.80 18.66 21.21
N LEU A 208 9.13 18.66 19.91
CA LEU A 208 9.67 19.83 19.22
C LEU A 208 8.59 20.86 18.84
N TYR A 209 7.31 20.45 18.82
CA TYR A 209 6.22 21.25 18.26
C TYR A 209 4.95 21.17 19.12
N SER A 210 4.11 22.22 19.05
CA SER A 210 2.81 22.23 19.73
C SER A 210 1.86 21.19 19.12
N LYS A 211 1.02 20.57 19.96
CA LYS A 211 0.06 19.53 19.55
C LYS A 211 -0.87 19.98 18.43
N LEU A 212 -1.25 21.26 18.42
CA LEU A 212 -2.10 21.85 17.38
C LEU A 212 -1.42 21.87 16.01
N TYR A 213 -0.11 22.14 15.97
CA TYR A 213 0.66 22.14 14.72
C TYR A 213 0.78 20.75 14.12
N ILE A 214 1.04 19.74 14.97
CA ILE A 214 1.12 18.34 14.55
C ILE A 214 -0.23 17.87 13.99
N PHE A 215 -1.33 18.22 14.65
CA PHE A 215 -2.67 17.89 14.18
C PHE A 215 -2.97 18.51 12.81
N SER A 216 -2.76 19.82 12.64
CA SER A 216 -2.97 20.51 11.36
C SER A 216 -2.11 19.92 10.23
N TYR A 217 -0.86 19.58 10.53
CA TYR A 217 0.04 18.91 9.59
C TYR A 217 -0.49 17.53 9.16
N LEU A 218 -0.94 16.70 10.10
CA LEU A 218 -1.47 15.37 9.81
C LEU A 218 -2.79 15.44 9.01
N CYS A 219 -3.63 16.42 9.35
CA CYS A 219 -4.87 16.68 8.63
C CYS A 219 -4.60 17.01 7.16
N SER A 220 -3.63 17.90 6.90
CA SER A 220 -3.24 18.29 5.54
C SER A 220 -2.62 17.13 4.74
N THR A 221 -1.78 16.31 5.39
CA THR A 221 -0.99 15.27 4.70
C THR A 221 -1.67 13.92 4.53
N GLU A 222 -2.55 13.52 5.45
CA GLU A 222 -3.19 12.20 5.44
C GLU A 222 -4.72 12.28 5.38
N ILE A 223 -5.35 13.05 6.27
CA ILE A 223 -6.82 13.02 6.45
C ILE A 223 -7.55 13.66 5.27
N ILE A 224 -7.16 14.88 4.86
CA ILE A 224 -7.82 15.58 3.76
C ILE A 224 -7.68 14.80 2.44
N PRO A 225 -6.48 14.34 2.02
CA PRO A 225 -6.35 13.52 0.82
C PRO A 225 -7.16 12.23 0.88
N ALA A 226 -7.26 11.57 2.05
CA ALA A 226 -8.08 10.37 2.20
C ALA A 226 -9.58 10.66 2.03
N ILE A 227 -10.09 11.74 2.65
CA ILE A 227 -11.49 12.14 2.53
C ILE A 227 -11.82 12.53 1.08
N VAL A 228 -10.95 13.31 0.43
CA VAL A 228 -11.12 13.68 -0.99
C VAL A 228 -11.12 12.44 -1.87
N GLY A 229 -10.22 11.48 -1.61
CA GLY A 229 -10.18 10.20 -2.33
C GLY A 229 -11.47 9.41 -2.19
N ILE A 230 -12.03 9.29 -0.98
CA ILE A 230 -13.31 8.60 -0.75
C ILE A 230 -14.45 9.32 -1.48
N LYS A 231 -14.53 10.65 -1.39
CA LYS A 231 -15.58 11.44 -2.03
C LYS A 231 -15.53 11.40 -3.56
N LEU A 232 -14.36 11.23 -4.15
CA LEU A 232 -14.23 11.05 -5.60
C LEU A 232 -14.65 9.65 -6.07
N LEU A 233 -14.71 8.67 -5.16
CA LEU A 233 -15.11 7.29 -5.45
C LEU A 233 -16.61 7.02 -5.21
N THR A 234 -17.27 7.85 -4.39
CA THR A 234 -18.72 7.80 -4.10
C THR A 234 -19.49 8.76 -4.99
#